data_AF-E9GXU3-F1
#
_entry.id   AF-E9GXU3-F1
#
_cell.length_a   1.000
_cell.length_b   1.000
_cell.length_c   1.000
_cell.angle_alpha   90.00
_cell.angle_beta   90.00
_cell.angle_gamma   90.00
#
_symmetry.space_group_name_H-M   'P 1'
#
loop_
_entity.id
_entity.type
_entity.pdbx_description
1 polymer ?
#
loop_
_entity_poly.entity_id
_entity_poly.type
_entity_poly.pdbx_seq_one_letter_code
_entity_poly.pdbx_strand_id
1 'polypeptide(L)'
;MATFKPHYTLCPLLGAQNLVGVSADKEESMILVTLGPNIIVKQKLSDQKPLKSWSTRQSNQITSKSVYNGINDKYVCVLNRKHICMWNEEESNLEDVKKHTFTTNIHTIHSSPGKSSIIVYDNGYSESLEVGLTKRKDVKPNLLEQGETVSKSYLERVKDQTVLILFTSKNKVYYVRLTGDGSPDGNLNFSLTKGANCKNVGMAVVNDNANIVTILVLWSDGELVQYSEQGAIMLTYNLSGICLTSPVAMVMLDSTHIAIYGADVSEEGAVLLLFDLKFGMSVSNRKLKFFCDPPHLYCLPSNNVLLLCIVQNLVVVPYVLQPSLLWNLIDSKQVRDSSAKPEVVAWGGSSEKPSIPNPLIFRQIETSKLSNSLWESNACSGRIFDELLPSLKEDKDIDGICLLLSSVKDLPEKWQADLLNFSLEETISEGDSRSKMLEILLSISYSDVVLLNHIRRKLTTKSTIKLLEYLAQLLEDCKFTGDTRTSKPDFSQLVDWISLILDAHHHELLIAGTDNQVKQLIKKLGQLVGESYEFLDSLGQSEPLITLLEQKRRPPENRRKDWYAIEVVRLL
;
A
#
# COMPACT_ATOMS: atom_id res chain seq x y z
N MET A 1 -3.81 -2.00 -3.07
CA MET A 1 -3.03 -1.80 -1.84
C MET A 1 -3.67 -2.53 -0.67
N ALA A 2 -2.89 -2.98 0.32
CA ALA A 2 -3.44 -3.54 1.56
C ALA A 2 -4.14 -2.43 2.34
N THR A 3 -5.43 -2.59 2.65
CA THR A 3 -6.28 -1.49 3.16
C THR A 3 -7.42 -1.99 4.04
N PHE A 4 -7.91 -1.12 4.91
CA PHE A 4 -9.16 -1.34 5.65
C PHE A 4 -10.37 -0.90 4.84
N LYS A 5 -11.37 -1.77 4.71
CA LYS A 5 -12.68 -1.45 4.13
C LYS A 5 -13.55 -0.69 5.12
N PRO A 6 -14.65 -0.03 4.68
CA PRO A 6 -15.60 0.62 5.59
C PRO A 6 -16.04 -0.30 6.73
N HIS A 7 -15.99 0.23 7.96
CA HIS A 7 -16.41 -0.52 9.13
C HIS A 7 -17.92 -0.41 9.34
N TYR A 8 -18.50 -1.39 10.01
CA TYR A 8 -19.90 -1.37 10.43
C TYR A 8 -20.04 -1.87 11.87
N THR A 9 -21.10 -1.44 12.54
CA THR A 9 -21.41 -1.91 13.90
C THR A 9 -22.10 -3.26 13.83
N LEU A 10 -21.61 -4.23 14.60
CA LEU A 10 -22.21 -5.57 14.67
C LEU A 10 -23.27 -5.65 15.75
N CYS A 11 -22.91 -5.30 16.98
CA CYS A 11 -23.84 -5.30 18.10
C CYS A 11 -23.49 -4.25 19.15
N PRO A 12 -24.51 -3.71 19.84
CA PRO A 12 -24.30 -2.93 21.04
C PRO A 12 -23.82 -3.84 22.17
N LEU A 13 -22.90 -3.32 22.97
CA LEU A 13 -22.32 -3.90 24.16
C LEU A 13 -22.83 -3.13 25.38
N LEU A 14 -23.00 -3.82 26.50
CA LEU A 14 -23.32 -3.20 27.79
C LEU A 14 -22.14 -2.38 28.38
N GLY A 15 -21.03 -2.27 27.64
CA GLY A 15 -19.79 -1.59 28.01
C GLY A 15 -18.57 -2.38 27.53
N ALA A 16 -17.50 -1.69 27.15
CA ALA A 16 -16.25 -2.31 26.69
C ALA A 16 -15.65 -3.28 27.73
N GLN A 17 -15.73 -2.93 29.02
CA GLN A 17 -15.20 -3.76 30.12
C GLN A 17 -15.92 -5.11 30.28
N ASN A 18 -17.14 -5.23 29.74
CA ASN A 18 -17.89 -6.47 29.76
C ASN A 18 -17.47 -7.42 28.62
N LEU A 19 -16.63 -7.00 27.68
CA LEU A 19 -16.16 -7.88 26.62
C LEU A 19 -15.01 -8.76 27.13
N VAL A 20 -15.30 -10.03 27.38
CA VAL A 20 -14.28 -11.01 27.82
C VAL A 20 -13.47 -11.51 26.63
N GLY A 21 -14.13 -11.72 25.49
CA GLY A 21 -13.44 -12.07 24.26
C GLY A 21 -14.36 -12.45 23.11
N VAL A 22 -13.75 -12.59 21.93
CA VAL A 22 -14.43 -13.05 20.73
C VAL A 22 -13.67 -14.24 20.14
N SER A 23 -14.41 -15.24 19.65
CA SER A 23 -13.84 -16.39 18.95
C SER A 23 -14.62 -16.70 17.67
N ALA A 24 -13.99 -17.47 16.78
CA ALA A 24 -14.67 -18.07 15.65
C ALA A 24 -15.69 -19.12 16.12
N ASP A 25 -16.73 -19.31 15.31
CA ASP A 25 -17.72 -20.37 15.45
C ASP A 25 -17.38 -21.60 14.57
N LYS A 26 -18.24 -22.63 14.60
CA LYS A 26 -18.23 -23.75 13.65
C LYS A 26 -18.37 -23.26 12.20
N GLU A 27 -19.25 -22.29 11.97
CA GLU A 27 -19.44 -21.68 10.66
C GLU A 27 -18.59 -20.43 10.51
N GLU A 28 -17.86 -20.31 9.40
CA GLU A 28 -16.97 -19.17 9.17
C GLU A 28 -17.72 -17.83 9.21
N SER A 29 -18.98 -17.78 8.77
CA SER A 29 -19.80 -16.56 8.77
C SER A 29 -20.28 -16.10 10.14
N MET A 30 -20.00 -16.88 11.19
CA MET A 30 -20.52 -16.69 12.54
C MET A 30 -19.40 -16.53 13.56
N ILE A 31 -19.73 -15.84 14.65
CA ILE A 31 -18.79 -15.56 15.74
C ILE A 31 -19.46 -15.79 17.09
N LEU A 32 -18.64 -16.10 18.09
CA LEU A 32 -19.04 -16.18 19.49
C LEU A 32 -18.50 -14.97 20.23
N VAL A 33 -19.40 -14.13 20.72
CA VAL A 33 -19.07 -12.97 21.55
C VAL A 33 -19.33 -13.34 23.00
N THR A 34 -18.26 -13.39 23.80
CA THR A 34 -18.35 -13.65 25.24
C THR A 34 -18.43 -12.33 26.00
N LEU A 35 -19.59 -12.08 26.59
CA LEU A 35 -19.89 -10.91 27.40
C LEU A 35 -19.90 -11.31 28.88
N GLY A 36 -18.88 -10.85 29.59
CA GLY A 36 -18.82 -10.93 31.03
C GLY A 36 -19.94 -10.11 31.69
N PRO A 37 -20.44 -10.55 32.84
CA PRO A 37 -19.99 -11.73 33.57
C PRO A 37 -20.65 -13.05 33.12
N ASN A 38 -21.70 -13.05 32.29
CA ASN A 38 -22.58 -14.22 32.23
C ASN A 38 -23.30 -14.49 30.91
N ILE A 39 -22.96 -13.83 29.80
CA ILE A 39 -23.68 -13.97 28.53
C ILE A 39 -22.71 -14.39 27.42
N ILE A 40 -23.12 -15.34 26.58
CA ILE A 40 -22.44 -15.71 25.35
C ILE A 40 -23.42 -15.53 24.21
N VAL A 41 -23.05 -14.80 23.18
CA VAL A 41 -23.92 -14.53 22.03
C VAL A 41 -23.28 -15.05 20.76
N LYS A 42 -23.99 -15.92 20.05
CA LYS A 42 -23.69 -16.34 18.67
C LYS A 42 -24.29 -15.33 17.71
N GLN A 43 -23.45 -14.74 16.86
CA GLN A 43 -23.85 -13.69 15.92
C GLN A 43 -23.36 -13.99 14.51
N LYS A 44 -24.15 -13.63 13.52
CA LYS A 44 -23.77 -13.70 12.11
C LYS A 44 -23.19 -12.36 11.66
N LEU A 45 -22.05 -12.41 10.97
CA LEU A 45 -21.36 -11.19 10.53
C LEU A 45 -22.14 -10.43 9.45
N SER A 46 -22.85 -11.12 8.55
CA SER A 46 -23.55 -10.48 7.43
C SER A 46 -24.80 -9.70 7.85
N ASP A 47 -25.58 -10.26 8.79
CA ASP A 47 -26.95 -9.81 9.04
C ASP A 47 -27.05 -8.94 10.31
N GLN A 48 -25.94 -8.74 11.03
CA GLN A 48 -25.83 -7.95 12.28
C GLN A 48 -26.84 -8.37 13.36
N LYS A 49 -27.35 -9.61 13.28
CA LYS A 49 -28.37 -10.14 14.19
C LYS A 49 -27.78 -11.22 15.09
N PRO A 50 -28.09 -11.19 16.39
CA PRO A 50 -27.82 -12.32 17.26
C PRO A 50 -28.71 -13.49 16.83
N LEU A 51 -28.09 -14.65 16.63
CA LEU A 51 -28.80 -15.88 16.31
C LEU A 51 -29.25 -16.59 17.59
N LYS A 52 -28.32 -16.71 18.55
CA LYS A 52 -28.58 -17.37 19.82
C LYS A 52 -27.78 -16.71 20.94
N SER A 53 -28.35 -16.72 22.14
CA SER A 53 -27.68 -16.26 23.34
C SER A 53 -27.81 -17.32 24.42
N TRP A 54 -26.71 -17.59 25.10
CA TRP A 54 -26.65 -18.45 26.27
C TRP A 54 -26.29 -17.59 27.48
N SER A 55 -26.87 -17.90 28.64
CA SER A 55 -26.60 -17.16 29.86
C SER A 55 -26.32 -18.10 31.03
N THR A 56 -25.59 -17.58 32.03
CA THR A 56 -25.34 -18.23 33.32
C THR A 56 -25.87 -17.35 34.47
N ARG A 57 -26.04 -17.94 35.66
CA ARG A 57 -26.26 -17.14 36.89
C ARG A 57 -25.05 -16.29 37.22
N GLN A 58 -25.30 -15.21 37.96
CA GLN A 58 -24.25 -14.36 38.54
C GLN A 58 -23.23 -15.13 39.41
N SER A 59 -23.61 -16.28 39.98
CA SER A 59 -22.71 -17.14 40.74
C SER A 59 -21.71 -17.94 39.88
N ASN A 60 -21.95 -18.07 38.58
CA ASN A 60 -21.11 -18.79 37.62
C ASN A 60 -20.63 -17.81 36.55
N GLN A 61 -19.66 -16.98 36.93
CA GLN A 61 -19.12 -15.94 36.06
C GLN A 61 -18.20 -16.54 35.00
N ILE A 62 -18.36 -16.12 33.75
CA ILE A 62 -17.52 -16.52 32.63
C ILE A 62 -16.22 -15.73 32.71
N THR A 63 -15.10 -16.42 32.87
CA THR A 63 -13.79 -15.80 33.14
C THR A 63 -12.84 -15.84 31.95
N SER A 64 -13.20 -16.51 30.86
CA SER A 64 -12.42 -16.65 29.63
C SER A 64 -13.34 -16.61 28.42
N LYS A 65 -12.79 -16.25 27.25
CA LYS A 65 -13.50 -16.38 25.97
C LYS A 65 -14.04 -17.80 25.82
N SER A 66 -15.28 -17.92 25.34
CA SER A 66 -15.86 -19.20 24.90
C SER A 66 -15.24 -19.60 23.57
N VAL A 67 -15.11 -20.90 23.32
CA VAL A 67 -14.57 -21.43 22.06
C VAL A 67 -15.40 -22.62 21.59
N TYR A 68 -15.47 -22.83 20.29
CA TYR A 68 -16.05 -24.03 19.71
C TYR A 68 -14.98 -25.12 19.57
N ASN A 69 -15.23 -26.31 20.10
CA ASN A 69 -14.34 -27.46 20.00
C ASN A 69 -14.76 -28.37 18.84
N GLY A 70 -13.96 -28.38 17.77
CA GLY A 70 -14.26 -29.13 16.55
C GLY A 70 -14.23 -30.66 16.68
N ILE A 71 -13.51 -31.22 17.66
CA ILE A 71 -13.45 -32.68 17.83
C ILE A 71 -14.76 -33.24 18.39
N ASN A 72 -15.33 -32.57 19.39
CA ASN A 72 -16.50 -33.08 20.11
C ASN A 72 -17.81 -32.42 19.64
N ASP A 73 -17.75 -31.53 18.64
CA ASP A 73 -18.87 -30.71 18.14
C ASP A 73 -19.61 -29.99 19.28
N LYS A 74 -18.83 -29.38 20.20
CA LYS A 74 -19.36 -28.75 21.43
C LYS A 74 -18.74 -27.39 21.67
N TYR A 75 -19.53 -26.48 22.21
CA TYR A 75 -19.03 -25.21 22.74
C TYR A 75 -18.46 -25.41 24.14
N VAL A 76 -17.42 -24.64 24.46
CA VAL A 76 -16.68 -24.76 25.72
C VAL A 76 -16.46 -23.37 26.32
N CYS A 77 -16.68 -23.23 27.62
CA CYS A 77 -16.36 -22.02 28.37
C CYS A 77 -15.80 -22.36 29.76
N VAL A 78 -15.09 -21.40 30.34
CA VAL A 78 -14.53 -21.48 31.68
C VAL A 78 -15.34 -20.58 32.62
N LEU A 79 -15.82 -21.16 33.71
CA LEU A 79 -16.60 -20.50 34.75
C LEU A 79 -15.78 -20.42 36.05
N ASN A 80 -15.77 -19.24 36.68
CA ASN A 80 -15.09 -18.95 37.95
C ASN A 80 -13.62 -19.41 37.99
N ARG A 81 -12.92 -19.44 36.85
CA ARG A 81 -11.57 -20.00 36.66
C ARG A 81 -11.39 -21.48 37.07
N LYS A 82 -12.43 -22.18 37.51
CA LYS A 82 -12.32 -23.54 38.08
C LYS A 82 -13.21 -24.57 37.43
N HIS A 83 -14.23 -24.15 36.69
CA HIS A 83 -15.18 -25.07 36.09
C HIS A 83 -15.14 -24.93 34.57
N ILE A 84 -15.12 -26.06 33.87
CA ILE A 84 -15.40 -26.09 32.43
C ILE A 84 -16.83 -26.53 32.21
N CYS A 85 -17.55 -25.80 31.35
CA CYS A 85 -18.88 -26.14 30.89
C CYS A 85 -18.81 -26.43 29.39
N MET A 86 -19.44 -27.52 28.95
CA MET A 86 -19.51 -27.94 27.55
C MET A 86 -20.96 -28.17 27.14
N TRP A 87 -21.42 -27.49 26.10
CA TRP A 87 -22.82 -27.55 25.66
C TRP A 87 -22.95 -27.71 24.15
N ASN A 88 -24.11 -28.21 23.73
CA ASN A 88 -24.51 -28.24 22.33
C ASN A 88 -25.26 -26.98 21.94
N GLU A 89 -25.40 -26.73 20.63
CA GLU A 89 -26.11 -25.55 20.14
C GLU A 89 -27.57 -25.49 20.59
N GLU A 90 -28.25 -26.62 20.74
CA GLU A 90 -29.68 -26.70 21.05
C GLU A 90 -30.04 -26.18 22.45
N GLU A 91 -29.09 -26.23 23.38
CA GLU A 91 -29.31 -25.86 24.78
C GLU A 91 -29.67 -24.37 24.90
N SER A 92 -30.65 -24.06 25.74
CA SER A 92 -31.14 -22.68 25.95
C SER A 92 -30.50 -22.00 27.15
N ASN A 93 -30.15 -22.76 28.19
CA ASN A 93 -29.53 -22.25 29.42
C ASN A 93 -28.31 -23.10 29.81
N LEU A 94 -27.21 -22.44 30.19
CA LEU A 94 -25.98 -23.10 30.62
C LEU A 94 -26.02 -23.54 32.10
N GLU A 95 -27.11 -23.25 32.81
CA GLU A 95 -27.28 -23.63 34.21
C GLU A 95 -27.41 -25.14 34.40
N ASP A 96 -28.22 -25.78 33.55
CA ASP A 96 -28.56 -27.20 33.64
C ASP A 96 -27.44 -28.10 33.10
N VAL A 97 -26.44 -27.48 32.50
CA VAL A 97 -25.32 -28.15 31.85
C VAL A 97 -24.31 -28.61 32.88
N LYS A 98 -23.79 -29.81 32.67
CA LYS A 98 -22.82 -30.43 33.57
C LYS A 98 -21.53 -29.60 33.62
N LYS A 99 -21.16 -29.20 34.84
CA LYS A 99 -19.92 -28.45 35.13
C LYS A 99 -18.83 -29.40 35.62
N HIS A 100 -17.65 -29.30 35.01
CA HIS A 100 -16.48 -30.08 35.38
C HIS A 100 -15.55 -29.22 36.22
N THR A 101 -15.44 -29.52 37.51
CA THR A 101 -14.57 -28.80 38.46
C THR A 101 -13.12 -29.29 38.36
N PHE A 102 -12.19 -28.35 38.32
CA PHE A 102 -10.75 -28.56 38.29
C PHE A 102 -10.13 -28.10 39.61
N THR A 103 -9.08 -28.80 40.04
CA THR A 103 -8.31 -28.44 41.25
C THR A 103 -7.45 -27.19 41.00
N THR A 104 -6.86 -27.09 39.81
CA THR A 104 -5.97 -25.98 39.41
C THR A 104 -6.76 -24.93 38.63
N ASN A 105 -6.49 -23.64 38.87
CA ASN A 105 -7.18 -22.55 38.17
C ASN A 105 -6.79 -22.47 36.69
N ILE A 106 -7.79 -22.20 35.85
CA ILE A 106 -7.73 -22.16 34.40
C ILE A 106 -7.69 -20.69 33.95
N HIS A 107 -6.69 -20.38 33.11
CA HIS A 107 -6.51 -19.06 32.53
C HIS A 107 -7.38 -18.87 31.28
N THR A 108 -7.23 -19.76 30.28
CA THR A 108 -8.00 -19.71 29.04
C THR A 108 -8.04 -21.09 28.36
N ILE A 109 -8.92 -21.22 27.37
CA ILE A 109 -8.91 -22.35 26.45
C ILE A 109 -8.65 -21.81 25.04
N HIS A 110 -7.70 -22.43 24.35
CA HIS A 110 -7.46 -22.18 22.93
C HIS A 110 -8.05 -23.31 22.11
N SER A 111 -8.67 -22.96 20.99
CA SER A 111 -9.18 -23.94 20.05
C SER A 111 -8.79 -23.53 18.64
N SER A 112 -8.55 -24.53 17.79
CA SER A 112 -8.26 -24.36 16.38
C SER A 112 -9.15 -25.30 15.57
N PRO A 113 -9.61 -24.90 14.36
CA PRO A 113 -10.46 -25.74 13.53
C PRO A 113 -9.87 -27.14 13.32
N GLY A 114 -10.66 -28.17 13.59
CA GLY A 114 -10.29 -29.57 13.39
C GLY A 114 -9.26 -30.14 14.38
N LYS A 115 -8.94 -29.46 15.49
CA LYS A 115 -7.93 -29.91 16.48
C LYS A 115 -8.47 -29.91 17.90
N SER A 116 -7.73 -30.58 18.79
CA SER A 116 -8.06 -30.65 20.20
C SER A 116 -7.90 -29.28 20.82
N SER A 117 -8.91 -28.88 21.60
CA SER A 117 -8.83 -27.64 22.38
C SER A 117 -7.81 -27.83 23.51
N ILE A 118 -7.00 -26.80 23.78
CA ILE A 118 -5.92 -26.83 24.76
C ILE A 118 -6.29 -25.93 25.92
N ILE A 119 -6.27 -26.49 27.13
CA ILE A 119 -6.46 -25.78 28.39
C ILE A 119 -5.12 -25.17 28.79
N VAL A 120 -5.11 -23.88 29.12
CA VAL A 120 -3.97 -23.19 29.71
C VAL A 120 -4.34 -22.81 31.15
N TYR A 121 -3.54 -23.26 32.10
CA TYR A 121 -3.74 -23.00 33.53
C TYR A 121 -3.01 -21.72 33.99
N ASP A 122 -3.45 -21.14 35.10
CA ASP A 122 -2.84 -19.92 35.67
C ASP A 122 -1.36 -20.12 36.05
N ASN A 123 -0.97 -21.37 36.33
CA ASN A 123 0.40 -21.78 36.66
C ASN A 123 1.29 -22.07 35.41
N GLY A 124 0.79 -21.74 34.21
CA GLY A 124 1.49 -21.90 32.93
C GLY A 124 1.52 -23.32 32.37
N TYR A 125 0.99 -24.32 33.09
CA TYR A 125 0.83 -25.66 32.54
C TYR A 125 -0.26 -25.70 31.47
N SER A 126 -0.17 -26.64 30.53
CA SER A 126 -1.19 -26.87 29.51
C SER A 126 -1.47 -28.34 29.31
N GLU A 127 -2.68 -28.67 28.85
CA GLU A 127 -3.03 -30.01 28.38
C GLU A 127 -4.22 -29.95 27.43
N SER A 128 -4.42 -31.00 26.64
CA SER A 128 -5.62 -31.13 25.82
C SER A 128 -6.88 -31.27 26.69
N LEU A 129 -8.01 -30.82 26.16
CA LEU A 129 -9.30 -30.85 26.86
C LEU A 129 -9.68 -32.26 27.32
N GLU A 130 -9.45 -33.28 26.50
CA GLU A 130 -9.77 -34.68 26.82
C GLU A 130 -8.95 -35.20 28.02
N VAL A 131 -7.65 -34.90 28.04
CA VAL A 131 -6.77 -35.26 29.16
C VAL A 131 -7.13 -34.47 30.41
N GLY A 132 -7.43 -33.17 30.28
CA GLY A 132 -7.84 -32.34 31.41
C GLY A 132 -9.13 -32.81 32.05
N LEU A 133 -10.12 -33.25 31.27
CA LEU A 133 -11.39 -33.76 31.79
C LEU A 133 -11.21 -35.06 32.61
N THR A 134 -10.25 -35.92 32.23
CA THR A 134 -9.93 -37.16 32.97
C THR A 134 -9.10 -36.87 34.22
N LYS A 135 -8.05 -36.06 34.09
CA LYS A 135 -7.10 -35.69 35.15
C LYS A 135 -7.50 -34.40 35.91
N ARG A 136 -8.79 -34.10 35.99
CA ARG A 136 -9.31 -32.83 36.55
C ARG A 136 -8.99 -32.60 38.03
N LYS A 137 -8.81 -33.69 38.80
CA LYS A 137 -8.54 -33.65 40.24
C LYS A 137 -7.04 -33.51 40.56
N ASP A 138 -6.18 -33.77 39.58
CA ASP A 138 -4.74 -33.77 39.76
C ASP A 138 -4.23 -32.34 39.89
N VAL A 139 -3.31 -32.13 40.83
CA VAL A 139 -2.58 -30.86 40.94
C VAL A 139 -1.59 -30.81 39.79
N LYS A 140 -1.70 -29.76 38.96
CA LYS A 140 -0.87 -29.62 37.77
C LYS A 140 0.53 -29.09 38.14
N PRO A 141 1.59 -29.51 37.43
CA PRO A 141 2.94 -29.00 37.66
C PRO A 141 2.97 -27.49 37.48
N ASN A 142 3.73 -26.77 38.31
CA ASN A 142 3.93 -25.34 38.10
C ASN A 142 5.06 -25.13 37.08
N LEU A 143 4.77 -24.43 35.99
CA LEU A 143 5.75 -24.08 34.96
C LEU A 143 6.36 -22.69 35.20
N LEU A 144 5.60 -21.81 35.86
CA LEU A 144 6.00 -20.43 36.13
C LEU A 144 6.77 -20.30 37.44
N GLU A 145 7.58 -19.26 37.55
CA GLU A 145 8.28 -18.96 38.81
C GLU A 145 7.32 -18.45 39.89
N GLN A 146 7.77 -18.44 41.15
CA GLN A 146 6.93 -18.01 42.27
C GLN A 146 6.45 -16.56 42.10
N GLY A 147 5.12 -16.38 42.24
CA GLY A 147 4.43 -15.10 42.11
C GLY A 147 4.25 -14.59 40.68
N GLU A 148 4.56 -15.40 39.66
CA GLU A 148 4.25 -15.09 38.26
C GLU A 148 2.86 -15.63 37.87
N THR A 149 2.14 -14.84 37.07
CA THR A 149 0.84 -15.24 36.52
C THR A 149 0.82 -15.00 35.03
N VAL A 150 0.10 -15.83 34.28
CA VAL A 150 -0.11 -15.63 32.84
C VAL A 150 -0.93 -14.35 32.61
N SER A 151 -0.42 -13.44 31.79
CA SER A 151 -1.10 -12.22 31.35
C SER A 151 -1.78 -12.40 29.99
N LYS A 152 -1.09 -13.01 29.03
CA LYS A 152 -1.60 -13.36 27.70
C LYS A 152 -1.03 -14.70 27.26
N SER A 153 -1.77 -15.41 26.42
CA SER A 153 -1.32 -16.67 25.81
C SER A 153 -1.71 -16.75 24.35
N TYR A 154 -0.83 -17.33 23.55
CA TYR A 154 -1.00 -17.51 22.10
C TYR A 154 -0.67 -18.96 21.75
N LEU A 155 -1.45 -19.54 20.85
CA LEU A 155 -1.25 -20.90 20.39
C LEU A 155 -0.96 -20.87 18.90
N GLU A 156 0.24 -21.28 18.53
CA GLU A 156 0.70 -21.31 17.14
C GLU A 156 1.10 -22.72 16.73
N ARG A 157 1.06 -23.00 15.43
CA ARG A 157 1.58 -24.26 14.89
C ARG A 157 2.80 -24.00 14.02
N VAL A 158 3.86 -24.73 14.33
CA VAL A 158 5.11 -24.75 13.59
C VAL A 158 5.26 -26.12 12.96
N LYS A 159 5.04 -26.21 11.64
CA LYS A 159 5.03 -27.48 10.90
C LYS A 159 4.02 -28.47 11.53
N ASP A 160 4.50 -29.52 12.20
CA ASP A 160 3.68 -30.51 12.91
C ASP A 160 3.66 -30.38 14.43
N GLN A 161 4.41 -29.42 14.97
CA GLN A 161 4.47 -29.17 16.40
C GLN A 161 3.58 -28.00 16.79
N THR A 162 2.82 -28.17 17.87
CA THR A 162 2.05 -27.09 18.47
C THR A 162 2.91 -26.39 19.51
N VAL A 163 2.93 -25.06 19.46
CA VAL A 163 3.72 -24.21 20.36
C VAL A 163 2.78 -23.27 21.11
N LEU A 164 2.94 -23.22 22.43
CA LEU A 164 2.23 -22.30 23.31
C LEU A 164 3.19 -21.22 23.77
N ILE A 165 2.81 -19.96 23.56
CA ILE A 165 3.59 -18.80 24.00
C ILE A 165 2.82 -18.13 25.12
N LEU A 166 3.45 -18.07 26.29
CA LEU A 166 2.89 -17.44 27.48
C LEU A 166 3.67 -16.18 27.79
N PHE A 167 2.93 -15.12 28.07
CA PHE A 167 3.47 -13.90 28.62
C PHE A 167 3.03 -13.79 30.08
N THR A 168 3.93 -13.30 30.92
CA THR A 168 3.70 -13.22 32.36
C THR A 168 3.58 -11.79 32.83
N SER A 169 3.06 -11.61 34.04
CA SER A 169 3.01 -10.32 34.75
C SER A 169 4.39 -9.68 35.00
N LYS A 170 5.48 -10.46 34.94
CA LYS A 170 6.86 -9.98 35.10
C LYS A 170 7.60 -9.72 33.78
N ASN A 171 6.87 -9.52 32.67
CA ASN A 171 7.45 -9.33 31.33
C ASN A 171 8.37 -10.47 30.87
N LYS A 172 8.16 -11.69 31.35
CA LYS A 172 8.82 -12.88 30.79
C LYS A 172 7.95 -13.54 29.75
N VAL A 173 8.61 -14.09 28.73
CA VAL A 173 8.00 -14.96 27.73
C VAL A 173 8.43 -16.38 27.97
N TYR A 174 7.47 -17.30 27.90
CA TYR A 174 7.72 -18.74 27.90
C TYR A 174 7.29 -19.28 26.54
N TYR A 175 8.24 -19.87 25.82
CA TYR A 175 8.03 -20.59 24.59
C TYR A 175 7.96 -22.08 24.91
N VAL A 176 6.76 -22.65 24.89
CA VAL A 176 6.48 -24.00 25.35
C VAL A 176 6.13 -24.89 24.17
N ARG A 177 6.91 -25.94 23.95
CA ARG A 177 6.61 -26.96 22.95
C ARG A 177 5.62 -27.95 23.52
N LEU A 178 4.56 -28.25 22.79
CA LEU A 178 3.53 -29.18 23.24
C LEU A 178 3.65 -30.53 22.53
N THR A 179 3.46 -31.60 23.29
CA THR A 179 3.24 -32.96 22.79
C THR A 179 1.82 -33.12 22.23
N GLY A 180 1.54 -34.27 21.60
CA GLY A 180 0.21 -34.56 21.03
C GLY A 180 -0.95 -34.56 22.03
N ASP A 181 -0.67 -34.79 23.31
CA ASP A 181 -1.67 -34.72 24.39
C ASP A 181 -1.82 -33.30 24.98
N GLY A 182 -1.09 -32.32 24.44
CA GLY A 182 -1.11 -30.91 24.82
C GLY A 182 -0.25 -30.57 26.04
N SER A 183 0.49 -31.54 26.59
CA SER A 183 1.37 -31.31 27.72
C SER A 183 2.70 -30.66 27.28
N PRO A 184 3.39 -29.91 28.17
CA PRO A 184 4.70 -29.35 27.87
C PRO A 184 5.77 -30.43 27.68
N ASP A 185 6.41 -30.46 26.49
CA ASP A 185 7.57 -31.30 26.14
C ASP A 185 8.92 -30.60 26.41
N GLY A 186 8.85 -29.36 26.90
CA GLY A 186 9.99 -28.49 27.13
C GLY A 186 9.61 -27.03 26.93
N ASN A 187 10.33 -26.15 27.63
CA ASN A 187 10.12 -24.72 27.56
C ASN A 187 11.45 -23.97 27.48
N LEU A 188 11.45 -22.89 26.72
CA LEU A 188 12.45 -21.84 26.78
C LEU A 188 11.79 -20.62 27.42
N ASN A 189 12.52 -19.88 28.24
CA ASN A 189 12.02 -18.61 28.77
C ASN A 189 13.09 -17.53 28.69
N PHE A 190 12.62 -16.29 28.58
CA PHE A 190 13.48 -15.12 28.59
C PHE A 190 12.71 -13.90 29.09
N SER A 191 13.43 -12.97 29.72
CA SER A 191 12.88 -11.70 30.19
C SER A 191 12.96 -10.63 29.11
N LEU A 192 11.85 -9.94 28.86
CA LEU A 192 11.81 -8.75 28.02
C LEU A 192 12.23 -7.55 28.87
N THR A 193 13.43 -7.03 28.62
CA THR A 193 13.90 -5.78 29.22
C THR A 193 14.48 -4.89 28.15
N LYS A 194 14.17 -3.60 28.22
CA LYS A 194 14.68 -2.59 27.30
C LYS A 194 14.89 -1.30 28.06
N GLY A 195 16.13 -1.02 28.45
CA GLY A 195 16.47 0.15 29.27
C GLY A 195 15.71 0.21 30.61
N ALA A 196 16.03 1.21 31.43
CA ALA A 196 15.39 1.37 32.75
C ALA A 196 13.99 2.01 32.68
N ASN A 197 13.68 2.73 31.59
CA ASN A 197 12.49 3.57 31.48
C ASN A 197 11.46 3.12 30.43
N CYS A 198 11.75 2.09 29.62
CA CYS A 198 10.81 1.66 28.58
C CYS A 198 9.86 0.59 29.13
N LYS A 199 8.57 0.82 28.93
CA LYS A 199 7.50 -0.14 29.28
C LYS A 199 7.03 -0.85 28.04
N ASN A 200 6.59 -2.10 28.21
CA ASN A 200 5.91 -2.85 27.17
C ASN A 200 4.47 -2.34 27.04
N VAL A 201 4.11 -1.86 25.86
CA VAL A 201 2.82 -1.22 25.57
C VAL A 201 1.90 -2.15 24.78
N GLY A 202 2.45 -3.01 23.92
CA GLY A 202 1.68 -3.90 23.06
C GLY A 202 2.48 -5.12 22.63
N MET A 203 1.78 -6.23 22.38
CA MET A 203 2.40 -7.51 22.06
C MET A 203 1.58 -8.31 21.05
N ALA A 204 2.28 -9.00 20.15
CA ALA A 204 1.71 -9.98 19.24
C ALA A 204 2.72 -11.11 18.97
N VAL A 205 2.20 -12.25 18.54
CA VAL A 205 2.99 -13.37 18.03
C VAL A 205 2.80 -13.43 16.52
N VAL A 206 3.91 -13.58 15.79
CA VAL A 206 3.91 -13.68 14.33
C VAL A 206 4.51 -15.02 13.93
N ASN A 207 3.79 -15.75 13.10
CA ASN A 207 4.24 -17.00 12.51
C ASN A 207 4.53 -16.74 11.03
N ASP A 208 5.82 -16.67 10.69
CA ASP A 208 6.24 -16.37 9.32
C ASP A 208 6.02 -17.60 8.40
N ASN A 209 6.02 -17.38 7.08
CA ASN A 209 5.90 -18.43 6.06
C ASN A 209 6.97 -19.52 6.19
N ALA A 210 8.13 -19.19 6.79
CA ALA A 210 9.18 -20.15 7.13
C ALA A 210 8.82 -21.08 8.32
N ASN A 211 7.61 -20.96 8.89
CA ASN A 211 7.18 -21.58 10.15
C ASN A 211 8.10 -21.20 11.33
N ILE A 212 8.54 -19.95 11.35
CA ILE A 212 9.32 -19.41 12.48
C ILE A 212 8.38 -18.51 13.26
N VAL A 213 8.19 -18.86 14.54
CA VAL A 213 7.38 -18.04 15.43
C VAL A 213 8.27 -17.02 16.11
N THR A 214 7.91 -15.75 15.92
CA THR A 214 8.59 -14.60 16.48
C THR A 214 7.63 -13.80 17.34
N ILE A 215 8.19 -13.04 18.27
CA ILE A 215 7.43 -12.27 19.25
C ILE A 215 7.65 -10.80 18.95
N LEU A 216 6.58 -10.08 18.64
CA LEU A 216 6.60 -8.64 18.44
C LEU A 216 6.22 -7.93 19.74
N VAL A 217 7.05 -6.99 20.16
CA VAL A 217 6.83 -6.16 21.34
C VAL A 217 6.96 -4.69 20.95
N LEU A 218 5.90 -3.93 21.20
CA LEU A 218 5.91 -2.48 21.06
C LEU A 218 6.29 -1.86 22.41
N TRP A 219 7.36 -1.08 22.39
CA TRP A 219 7.87 -0.37 23.57
C TRP A 219 7.38 1.07 23.62
N SER A 220 7.39 1.66 24.81
CA SER A 220 6.92 3.03 25.05
C SER A 220 7.76 4.12 24.40
N ASP A 221 8.93 3.78 23.87
CA ASP A 221 9.81 4.68 23.10
C ASP A 221 9.48 4.72 21.60
N GLY A 222 8.52 3.90 21.15
CA GLY A 222 8.06 3.87 19.76
C GLY A 222 8.72 2.81 18.91
N GLU A 223 9.65 2.04 19.47
CA GLU A 223 10.23 0.93 18.72
C GLU A 223 9.39 -0.35 18.86
N LEU A 224 9.08 -0.93 17.72
CA LEU A 224 8.51 -2.26 17.58
C LEU A 224 9.66 -3.25 17.36
N VAL A 225 9.92 -4.10 18.34
CA VAL A 225 11.06 -5.03 18.33
C VAL A 225 10.55 -6.46 18.11
N GLN A 226 11.18 -7.17 17.18
CA GLN A 226 10.94 -8.58 16.91
C GLN A 226 11.98 -9.45 17.59
N TYR A 227 11.52 -10.33 18.47
CA TYR A 227 12.33 -11.29 19.22
C TYR A 227 12.21 -12.71 18.63
N SER A 228 13.31 -13.45 18.65
CA SER A 228 13.34 -14.87 18.33
C SER A 228 12.77 -15.73 19.48
N GLU A 229 12.60 -17.03 19.24
CA GLU A 229 12.21 -18.01 20.27
C GLU A 229 13.17 -18.07 21.48
N GLN A 230 14.40 -17.61 21.32
CA GLN A 230 15.44 -17.55 22.36
C GLN A 230 15.56 -16.16 23.02
N GLY A 231 14.76 -15.20 22.58
CA GLY A 231 14.80 -13.82 23.09
C GLY A 231 15.89 -12.95 22.47
N ALA A 232 16.52 -13.39 21.38
CA ALA A 232 17.44 -12.54 20.63
C ALA A 232 16.66 -11.53 19.77
N ILE A 233 17.11 -10.28 19.73
CA ILE A 233 16.52 -9.25 18.88
C ILE A 233 16.88 -9.56 17.42
N MET A 234 15.87 -9.71 16.58
CA MET A 234 16.02 -9.95 15.15
C MET A 234 15.95 -8.65 14.36
N LEU A 235 14.86 -7.90 14.54
CA LEU A 235 14.57 -6.67 13.81
C LEU A 235 13.97 -5.64 14.74
N THR A 236 14.19 -4.38 14.44
CA THR A 236 13.63 -3.24 15.16
C THR A 236 13.06 -2.26 14.15
N TYR A 237 11.82 -1.84 14.37
CA TYR A 237 11.10 -0.91 13.53
C TYR A 237 10.70 0.31 14.36
N ASN A 238 10.57 1.47 13.71
CA ASN A 238 10.05 2.68 14.34
C ASN A 238 8.57 2.83 13.99
N LEU A 239 7.71 2.76 14.99
CA LEU A 239 6.28 2.99 14.84
C LEU A 239 5.96 4.44 15.17
N SER A 240 5.22 5.11 14.27
CA SER A 240 4.72 6.46 14.48
C SER A 240 3.21 6.51 14.24
N GLY A 241 2.53 7.48 14.84
CA GLY A 241 1.09 7.70 14.65
C GLY A 241 0.17 7.06 15.70
N ILE A 242 0.69 6.55 16.81
CA ILE A 242 -0.07 6.05 17.97
C ILE A 242 0.50 6.66 19.25
N CYS A 243 -0.36 6.98 20.21
CA CYS A 243 0.07 7.39 21.54
C CYS A 243 0.48 6.17 22.38
N LEU A 244 1.69 6.23 22.95
CA LEU A 244 2.34 5.12 23.66
C LEU A 244 2.23 5.23 25.18
N THR A 245 1.47 6.21 25.68
CA THR A 245 1.13 6.35 27.11
C THR A 245 0.08 5.32 27.51
N SER A 246 -0.87 5.01 26.62
CA SER A 246 -1.91 4.00 26.79
C SER A 246 -1.50 2.63 26.22
N PRO A 247 -2.03 1.51 26.73
CA PRO A 247 -1.82 0.19 26.15
C PRO A 247 -2.27 0.10 24.68
N VAL A 248 -1.67 -0.81 23.92
CA VAL A 248 -1.94 -1.04 22.50
C VAL A 248 -2.28 -2.50 22.25
N ALA A 249 -3.32 -2.75 21.46
CA ALA A 249 -3.68 -4.09 21.01
C ALA A 249 -3.07 -4.38 19.63
N MET A 250 -2.40 -5.52 19.49
CA MET A 250 -1.77 -5.93 18.24
C MET A 250 -2.21 -7.34 17.87
N VAL A 251 -2.50 -7.56 16.59
CA VAL A 251 -2.89 -8.87 16.07
C VAL A 251 -2.26 -9.10 14.69
N MET A 252 -1.78 -10.32 14.47
CA MET A 252 -1.26 -10.78 13.18
C MET A 252 -2.41 -10.93 12.17
N LEU A 253 -2.21 -10.45 10.94
CA LEU A 253 -3.17 -10.62 9.84
C LEU A 253 -2.69 -11.67 8.83
N ASP A 254 -1.41 -11.58 8.48
CA ASP A 254 -0.67 -12.58 7.70
C ASP A 254 0.80 -12.62 8.17
N SER A 255 1.68 -13.32 7.45
CA SER A 255 3.11 -13.43 7.77
C SER A 255 3.89 -12.11 7.68
N THR A 256 3.35 -11.10 7.01
CA THR A 256 4.00 -9.82 6.71
C THR A 256 3.27 -8.59 7.25
N HIS A 257 1.99 -8.71 7.59
CA HIS A 257 1.11 -7.62 7.97
C HIS A 257 0.56 -7.82 9.38
N ILE A 258 0.55 -6.74 10.15
CA ILE A 258 -0.03 -6.70 11.50
C ILE A 258 -1.02 -5.55 11.59
N ALA A 259 -2.10 -5.75 12.34
CA ALA A 259 -2.99 -4.68 12.76
C ALA A 259 -2.63 -4.21 14.17
N ILE A 260 -2.55 -2.90 14.34
CA ILE A 260 -2.24 -2.23 15.61
C ILE A 260 -3.38 -1.27 15.93
N TYR A 261 -3.98 -1.40 17.12
CA TYR A 261 -5.05 -0.54 17.60
C TYR A 261 -4.63 0.13 18.91
N GLY A 262 -4.64 1.47 18.93
CA GLY A 262 -4.22 2.28 20.08
C GLY A 262 -4.86 3.67 20.06
N ALA A 263 -4.54 4.50 21.05
CA ALA A 263 -4.99 5.89 21.11
C ALA A 263 -4.30 6.73 20.01
N ASP A 264 -4.99 7.75 19.48
CA ASP A 264 -4.36 8.71 18.55
C ASP A 264 -3.30 9.55 19.27
N VAL A 265 -2.32 10.08 18.52
CA VAL A 265 -1.25 10.93 19.07
C VAL A 265 -1.82 12.21 19.70
N SER A 266 -2.98 12.67 19.22
CA SER A 266 -3.73 13.79 19.78
C SER A 266 -4.46 13.46 21.09
N GLU A 267 -4.50 12.19 21.50
CA GLU A 267 -5.37 11.64 22.55
C GLU A 267 -6.88 11.82 22.29
N GLU A 268 -7.26 12.41 21.15
CA GLU A 268 -8.66 12.57 20.71
C GLU A 268 -9.07 11.37 19.84
N GLY A 269 -9.42 10.26 20.50
CA GLY A 269 -9.92 9.05 19.86
C GLY A 269 -8.85 7.97 19.67
N ALA A 270 -9.03 7.12 18.67
CA ALA A 270 -8.19 5.95 18.44
C ALA A 270 -7.72 5.83 16.98
N VAL A 271 -6.67 5.06 16.77
CA VAL A 271 -6.13 4.76 15.44
C VAL A 271 -5.99 3.24 15.28
N LEU A 272 -6.47 2.75 14.15
CA LEU A 272 -6.18 1.41 13.65
C LEU A 272 -5.15 1.53 12.52
N LEU A 273 -3.95 1.01 12.75
CA LEU A 273 -2.86 0.95 11.79
C LEU A 273 -2.72 -0.44 11.19
N LEU A 274 -2.45 -0.48 9.89
CA LEU A 274 -1.94 -1.63 9.17
C LEU A 274 -0.43 -1.42 8.99
N PHE A 275 0.38 -2.32 9.52
CA PHE A 275 1.84 -2.22 9.49
C PHE A 275 2.43 -3.40 8.71
N ASP A 276 3.31 -3.10 7.76
CA ASP A 276 4.06 -4.07 6.97
C ASP A 276 5.43 -4.30 7.63
N LEU A 277 5.66 -5.53 8.09
CA LEU A 277 6.90 -5.98 8.74
C LEU A 277 8.05 -6.16 7.74
N LYS A 278 7.77 -6.47 6.47
CA LYS A 278 8.81 -6.67 5.46
C LYS A 278 9.53 -5.36 5.16
N PHE A 279 8.78 -4.26 5.06
CA PHE A 279 9.34 -2.93 4.81
C PHE A 279 9.44 -2.05 6.05
N GLY A 280 8.85 -2.46 7.17
CA GLY A 280 8.87 -1.70 8.41
C GLY A 280 8.09 -0.40 8.35
N MET A 281 6.94 -0.39 7.66
CA MET A 281 6.18 0.84 7.40
C MET A 281 4.68 0.66 7.63
N SER A 282 4.01 1.75 8.03
CA SER A 282 2.54 1.79 8.05
C SER A 282 2.00 1.93 6.62
N VAL A 283 1.15 0.98 6.22
CA VAL A 283 0.54 0.92 4.88
C VAL A 283 -0.77 1.70 4.82
N SER A 284 -1.57 1.55 5.88
CA SER A 284 -2.90 2.15 5.97
C SER A 284 -3.18 2.54 7.41
N ASN A 285 -3.78 3.71 7.61
CA ASN A 285 -4.23 4.15 8.93
C ASN A 285 -5.72 4.50 8.86
N ARG A 286 -6.42 4.27 9.97
CA ARG A 286 -7.82 4.66 10.11
C ARG A 286 -8.05 5.26 11.49
N LYS A 287 -8.43 6.55 11.50
CA LYS A 287 -8.85 7.24 12.70
C LYS A 287 -10.27 6.82 13.10
N LEU A 288 -10.47 6.62 14.39
CA LEU A 288 -11.72 6.24 15.04
C LEU A 288 -12.01 7.28 16.13
N LYS A 289 -13.29 7.64 16.29
CA LYS A 289 -13.68 8.75 17.17
C LYS A 289 -13.42 8.50 18.66
N PHE A 290 -13.34 7.24 19.08
CA PHE A 290 -13.24 6.87 20.48
C PHE A 290 -12.21 5.76 20.69
N PHE A 291 -11.49 5.88 21.80
CA PHE A 291 -10.56 4.87 22.31
C PHE A 291 -11.20 4.12 23.48
N CYS A 292 -10.93 2.82 23.55
CA CYS A 292 -11.31 1.96 24.67
C CYS A 292 -10.05 1.57 25.44
N ASP A 293 -10.05 1.79 26.75
CA ASP A 293 -9.03 1.31 27.67
C ASP A 293 -9.66 0.26 28.61
N PRO A 294 -9.23 -1.02 28.57
CA PRO A 294 -8.17 -1.58 27.72
C PRO A 294 -8.58 -1.70 26.23
N PRO A 295 -7.61 -1.69 25.31
CA PRO A 295 -7.87 -1.86 23.88
C PRO A 295 -8.23 -3.32 23.55
N HIS A 296 -9.35 -3.51 22.87
CA HIS A 296 -9.81 -4.82 22.41
C HIS A 296 -9.70 -4.91 20.88
N LEU A 297 -8.88 -5.85 20.42
CA LEU A 297 -8.71 -6.17 18.99
C LEU A 297 -8.66 -7.69 18.82
N TYR A 298 -9.51 -8.21 17.93
CA TYR A 298 -9.55 -9.63 17.57
C TYR A 298 -9.52 -9.77 16.05
N CYS A 299 -8.81 -10.77 15.54
CA CYS A 299 -8.77 -11.11 14.11
C CYS A 299 -9.53 -12.41 13.87
N LEU A 300 -10.31 -12.43 12.78
CA LEU A 300 -10.92 -13.62 12.22
C LEU A 300 -10.28 -13.86 10.84
N PRO A 301 -9.23 -14.70 10.77
CA PRO A 301 -8.47 -14.91 9.53
C PRO A 301 -9.32 -15.47 8.39
N SER A 302 -10.30 -16.34 8.68
CA SER A 302 -11.15 -16.99 7.67
C SER A 302 -11.93 -15.98 6.82
N ASN A 303 -12.39 -14.88 7.42
CA ASN A 303 -13.21 -13.87 6.74
C ASN A 303 -12.46 -12.58 6.41
N ASN A 304 -11.17 -12.49 6.73
CA ASN A 304 -10.38 -11.26 6.63
C ASN A 304 -11.04 -10.06 7.33
N VAL A 305 -11.43 -10.29 8.58
CA VAL A 305 -12.16 -9.31 9.39
C VAL A 305 -11.47 -9.07 10.73
N LEU A 306 -11.38 -7.80 11.11
CA LEU A 306 -11.01 -7.36 12.45
C LEU A 306 -12.25 -6.96 13.24
N LEU A 307 -12.26 -7.30 14.52
CA LEU A 307 -13.29 -6.94 15.47
C LEU A 307 -12.65 -6.08 16.55
N LEU A 308 -13.24 -4.91 16.79
CA LEU A 308 -12.75 -3.99 17.80
C LEU A 308 -13.91 -3.36 18.56
N CYS A 309 -13.67 -3.04 19.82
CA CYS A 309 -14.66 -2.39 20.65
C CYS A 309 -14.54 -0.87 20.52
N ILE A 310 -15.63 -0.18 20.15
CA ILE A 310 -15.71 1.28 20.17
C ILE A 310 -16.84 1.67 21.12
N VAL A 311 -16.50 2.28 22.27
CA VAL A 311 -17.44 2.75 23.30
C VAL A 311 -18.32 1.61 23.86
N GLN A 312 -19.47 1.40 23.22
CA GLN A 312 -20.49 0.42 23.58
C GLN A 312 -20.90 -0.39 22.35
N ASN A 313 -20.04 -0.51 21.34
CA ASN A 313 -20.35 -1.22 20.11
C ASN A 313 -19.18 -2.12 19.72
N LEU A 314 -19.49 -3.36 19.36
CA LEU A 314 -18.56 -4.22 18.67
C LEU A 314 -18.59 -3.85 17.19
N VAL A 315 -17.46 -3.39 16.67
CA VAL A 315 -17.32 -2.90 15.30
C VAL A 315 -16.51 -3.89 14.49
N VAL A 316 -16.99 -4.16 13.29
CA VAL A 316 -16.37 -5.02 12.30
C VAL A 316 -15.64 -4.16 11.28
N VAL A 317 -14.34 -4.42 11.10
CA VAL A 317 -13.49 -3.78 10.10
C VAL A 317 -12.95 -4.86 9.15
N PRO A 318 -13.57 -5.04 7.97
CA PRO A 318 -13.01 -5.92 6.95
C PRO A 318 -11.69 -5.33 6.43
N TYR A 319 -10.75 -6.19 6.10
CA TYR A 319 -9.47 -5.78 5.50
C TYR A 319 -9.20 -6.57 4.22
N VAL A 320 -8.38 -5.98 3.35
CA VAL A 320 -7.84 -6.67 2.17
C VAL A 320 -6.34 -6.61 2.28
N LEU A 321 -5.70 -7.77 2.26
CA LEU A 321 -4.25 -7.88 2.19
C LEU A 321 -3.84 -8.05 0.74
N GLN A 322 -2.69 -7.47 0.41
CA GLN A 322 -2.01 -7.68 -0.86
C GLN A 322 -0.55 -7.99 -0.56
N PRO A 323 0.17 -8.71 -1.43
CA PRO A 323 1.57 -9.00 -1.21
C PRO A 323 2.38 -7.71 -1.02
N SER A 324 3.27 -7.73 -0.03
CA SER A 324 4.20 -6.66 0.27
C SER A 324 5.18 -6.46 -0.89
N LEU A 325 4.85 -5.52 -1.77
CA LEU A 325 5.65 -5.07 -2.91
C LEU A 325 5.91 -3.57 -2.77
N LEU A 326 7.10 -3.13 -3.18
CA LEU A 326 7.51 -1.73 -2.99
C LEU A 326 6.56 -0.75 -3.69
N TRP A 327 6.05 -1.08 -4.87
CA TRP A 327 5.10 -0.24 -5.62
C TRP A 327 3.78 -0.03 -4.87
N ASN A 328 3.35 -0.99 -4.03
CA ASN A 328 2.16 -0.85 -3.18
C ASN A 328 2.36 0.18 -2.06
N LEU A 329 3.61 0.58 -1.77
CA LEU A 329 3.97 1.50 -0.68
C LEU A 329 4.28 2.91 -1.18
N ILE A 330 4.58 3.09 -2.47
CA ILE A 330 4.92 4.41 -3.03
C ILE A 330 3.71 5.35 -3.00
N ASP A 331 2.50 4.80 -3.14
CA ASP A 331 1.25 5.57 -3.13
C ASP A 331 0.76 5.95 -1.71
N SER A 332 1.26 5.29 -0.65
CA SER A 332 0.79 5.54 0.73
C SER A 332 1.45 6.76 1.39
N LYS A 333 2.51 7.30 0.79
CA LYS A 333 3.11 8.57 1.21
C LYS A 333 2.57 9.71 0.36
N GLN A 334 1.53 10.38 0.86
CA GLN A 334 1.66 11.84 0.88
C GLN A 334 2.88 12.13 1.74
N VAL A 335 4.01 12.47 1.11
CA VAL A 335 5.21 12.93 1.80
C VAL A 335 4.83 14.16 2.61
N ARG A 336 4.45 13.96 3.87
CA ARG A 336 4.49 15.01 4.88
C ARG A 336 5.86 14.90 5.49
N ASP A 337 6.76 15.80 5.10
CA ASP A 337 8.01 16.00 5.81
C ASP A 337 7.68 16.35 7.26
N SER A 338 7.82 15.37 8.15
CA SER A 338 7.65 15.55 9.60
C SER A 338 8.83 16.28 10.25
N SER A 339 9.88 16.59 9.48
CA SER A 339 11.04 17.39 9.89
C SER A 339 10.96 18.86 9.45
N ALA A 340 9.99 19.24 8.61
CA ALA A 340 9.77 20.64 8.28
C ALA A 340 8.97 21.30 9.42
N LYS A 341 9.55 22.30 10.07
CA LYS A 341 8.79 23.16 11.00
C LYS A 341 7.58 23.71 10.22
N PRO A 342 6.34 23.56 10.71
CA PRO A 342 5.19 24.14 10.03
C PRO A 342 5.31 25.66 10.13
N GLU A 343 5.65 26.31 9.02
CA GLU A 343 5.52 27.76 8.93
C GLU A 343 4.02 28.07 8.89
N VAL A 344 3.51 28.64 9.98
CA VAL A 344 2.11 29.03 10.08
C VAL A 344 1.91 30.24 9.18
N VAL A 345 1.48 30.00 7.94
CA VAL A 345 1.02 31.05 7.03
C VAL A 345 -0.39 31.45 7.48
N ALA A 346 -0.48 32.58 8.18
CA ALA A 346 -1.75 33.12 8.64
C ALA A 346 -2.53 33.71 7.46
N TRP A 347 -3.74 33.20 7.21
CA TRP A 347 -4.67 33.82 6.27
C TRP A 347 -5.12 35.18 6.82
N GLY A 348 -4.65 36.26 6.21
CA GLY A 348 -5.05 37.64 6.53
C GLY A 348 -4.00 38.51 7.23
N GLY A 349 -2.78 38.00 7.48
CA GLY A 349 -1.66 38.82 7.95
C GLY A 349 -0.84 39.34 6.78
N SER A 350 -0.65 40.66 6.67
CA SER A 350 0.31 41.26 5.74
C SER A 350 1.72 40.75 6.07
N SER A 351 2.24 39.84 5.25
CA SER A 351 3.60 39.32 5.41
C SER A 351 4.60 40.45 5.15
N GLU A 352 5.57 40.62 6.04
CA GLU A 352 6.80 41.35 5.72
C GLU A 352 7.44 40.64 4.52
N LYS A 353 7.79 41.42 3.49
CA LYS A 353 8.39 40.89 2.26
C LYS A 353 9.64 40.07 2.62
N PRO A 354 9.72 38.78 2.26
CA PRO A 354 10.96 38.05 2.44
C PRO A 354 12.05 38.72 1.60
N SER A 355 13.20 38.98 2.22
CA SER A 355 14.40 39.41 1.50
C SER A 355 14.79 38.31 0.51
N ILE A 356 14.48 38.54 -0.75
CA ILE A 356 14.74 37.63 -1.86
C ILE A 356 16.25 37.41 -1.95
N PRO A 357 16.78 36.16 -1.89
CA PRO A 357 18.09 35.88 -2.44
C PRO A 357 17.95 35.96 -3.95
N ASN A 358 18.35 37.09 -4.52
CA ASN A 358 18.48 37.38 -5.95
C ASN A 358 17.44 36.70 -6.86
N PRO A 359 16.33 37.38 -7.24
CA PRO A 359 15.55 36.89 -8.35
C PRO A 359 16.48 36.91 -9.57
N LEU A 360 16.55 35.78 -10.28
CA LEU A 360 17.15 35.75 -11.60
C LEU A 360 16.51 36.89 -12.39
N ILE A 361 17.32 37.90 -12.73
CA ILE A 361 16.89 39.10 -13.45
C ILE A 361 16.43 38.63 -14.83
N PHE A 362 15.15 38.28 -14.95
CA PHE A 362 14.48 38.24 -16.24
C PHE A 362 14.25 39.69 -16.62
N ARG A 363 14.90 40.08 -17.72
CA ARG A 363 14.71 41.37 -18.38
C ARG A 363 13.21 41.68 -18.43
N GLN A 364 12.85 42.85 -17.92
CA GLN A 364 11.56 43.49 -18.11
C GLN A 364 11.15 43.36 -19.57
N ILE A 365 10.21 42.46 -19.84
CA ILE A 365 9.39 42.52 -21.04
C ILE A 365 8.09 43.13 -20.55
N GLU A 366 7.89 44.38 -20.93
CA GLU A 366 6.65 45.12 -20.70
C GLU A 366 5.54 44.50 -21.54
N THR A 367 4.94 43.42 -21.06
CA THR A 367 3.61 43.01 -21.50
C THR A 367 2.64 43.24 -20.35
N SER A 368 1.58 43.99 -20.69
CA SER A 368 0.80 44.81 -19.79
C SER A 368 0.00 44.03 -18.74
N LYS A 369 0.18 44.48 -17.48
CA LYS A 369 -0.77 44.45 -16.35
C LYS A 369 -1.08 43.15 -15.62
N LEU A 370 -0.78 41.94 -16.13
CA LEU A 370 -1.14 40.68 -15.43
C LEU A 370 0.05 39.75 -15.11
N SER A 371 1.24 40.04 -15.64
CA SER A 371 2.43 39.16 -15.60
C SER A 371 3.25 39.20 -14.31
N ASN A 372 3.01 40.14 -13.38
CA ASN A 372 3.78 40.16 -12.13
C ASN A 372 3.03 39.51 -10.95
N SER A 373 1.69 39.63 -10.88
CA SER A 373 0.93 39.18 -9.71
C SER A 373 0.74 37.67 -9.62
N LEU A 374 0.58 36.97 -10.75
CA LEU A 374 0.35 35.52 -10.75
C LEU A 374 1.65 34.74 -10.53
N TRP A 375 2.76 35.23 -11.05
CA TRP A 375 4.08 34.61 -10.85
C TRP A 375 4.63 34.86 -9.44
N GLU A 376 4.33 36.01 -8.84
CA GLU A 376 4.59 36.27 -7.41
C GLU A 376 3.74 35.39 -6.47
N SER A 377 2.62 34.81 -6.95
CA SER A 377 1.68 34.06 -6.12
C SER A 377 1.95 32.55 -5.98
N ASN A 378 3.04 32.02 -6.56
CA ASN A 378 3.37 30.58 -6.56
C ASN A 378 2.18 29.68 -6.98
N ALA A 379 1.39 30.15 -7.97
CA ALA A 379 0.22 29.44 -8.46
C ALA A 379 0.62 28.20 -9.28
N CYS A 380 -0.21 27.14 -9.23
CA CYS A 380 -0.02 25.95 -10.06
C CYS A 380 -0.06 26.30 -11.55
N SER A 381 0.81 25.67 -12.36
CA SER A 381 0.92 25.86 -13.82
C SER A 381 -0.43 25.85 -14.54
N GLY A 382 -1.31 24.90 -14.21
CA GLY A 382 -2.65 24.82 -14.82
C GLY A 382 -3.52 26.06 -14.63
N ARG A 383 -3.45 26.71 -13.45
CA ARG A 383 -4.23 27.91 -13.16
C ARG A 383 -3.66 29.16 -13.85
N ILE A 384 -2.34 29.20 -14.01
CA ILE A 384 -1.64 30.23 -14.80
C ILE A 384 -2.12 30.15 -16.26
N PHE A 385 -2.18 28.95 -16.84
CA PHE A 385 -2.67 28.76 -18.21
C PHE A 385 -4.17 29.06 -18.36
N ASP A 386 -5.00 28.70 -17.38
CA ASP A 386 -6.45 28.94 -17.46
C ASP A 386 -6.83 30.44 -17.41
N GLU A 387 -6.02 31.28 -16.76
CA GLU A 387 -6.28 32.73 -16.64
C GLU A 387 -5.48 33.59 -17.65
N LEU A 388 -4.21 33.25 -17.93
CA LEU A 388 -3.34 34.06 -18.82
C LEU A 388 -3.43 33.66 -20.29
N LEU A 389 -3.66 32.38 -20.62
CA LEU A 389 -3.63 31.96 -22.01
C LEU A 389 -4.83 32.46 -22.84
N PRO A 390 -6.05 32.59 -22.30
CA PRO A 390 -7.16 33.24 -23.00
C PRO A 390 -6.89 34.72 -23.29
N SER A 391 -6.36 35.47 -22.31
CA SER A 391 -6.07 36.90 -22.48
C SER A 391 -4.95 37.15 -23.49
N LEU A 392 -3.88 36.34 -23.46
CA LEU A 392 -2.80 36.43 -24.45
C LEU A 392 -3.25 36.04 -25.87
N LYS A 393 -4.24 35.15 -26.01
CA LYS A 393 -4.85 34.84 -27.31
C LYS A 393 -5.71 35.97 -27.86
N GLU A 394 -6.48 36.63 -26.98
CA GLU A 394 -7.28 37.80 -27.34
C GLU A 394 -6.38 38.97 -27.78
N ASP A 395 -5.23 39.15 -27.12
CA ASP A 395 -4.26 40.20 -27.42
C ASP A 395 -3.30 39.88 -28.60
N LYS A 396 -3.32 38.64 -29.12
CA LYS A 396 -2.41 38.11 -30.17
C LYS A 396 -0.91 38.31 -29.86
N ASP A 397 -0.52 38.29 -28.59
CA ASP A 397 0.88 38.46 -28.17
C ASP A 397 1.68 37.14 -28.27
N ILE A 398 2.30 36.92 -29.42
CA ILE A 398 3.05 35.70 -29.74
C ILE A 398 4.36 35.60 -28.94
N ASP A 399 5.01 36.74 -28.67
CA ASP A 399 6.27 36.76 -27.93
C ASP A 399 6.04 36.47 -26.43
N GLY A 400 4.94 36.97 -25.87
CA GLY A 400 4.48 36.62 -24.52
C GLY A 400 4.17 35.13 -24.36
N ILE A 401 3.53 34.51 -25.37
CA ILE A 401 3.25 33.07 -25.36
C ILE A 401 4.54 32.25 -25.46
N CYS A 402 5.48 32.62 -26.33
CA CYS A 402 6.78 31.95 -26.44
C CYS A 402 7.58 31.99 -25.12
N LEU A 403 7.57 33.15 -24.45
CA LEU A 403 8.23 33.29 -23.15
C LEU A 403 7.57 32.40 -22.10
N LEU A 404 6.24 32.35 -22.07
CA LEU A 404 5.48 31.52 -21.15
C LEU A 404 5.77 30.03 -21.38
N LEU A 405 5.79 29.57 -22.64
CA LEU A 405 6.13 28.19 -23.00
C LEU A 405 7.59 27.83 -22.66
N SER A 406 8.52 28.78 -22.73
CA SER A 406 9.92 28.55 -22.32
C SER A 406 10.11 28.45 -20.80
N SER A 407 9.21 29.07 -20.03
CA SER A 407 9.30 29.16 -18.58
C SER A 407 8.66 27.98 -17.83
N VAL A 408 7.61 27.37 -18.42
CA VAL A 408 6.85 26.28 -17.80
C VAL A 408 7.15 24.96 -18.49
N LYS A 409 7.63 23.96 -17.73
CA LYS A 409 7.96 22.63 -18.26
C LYS A 409 6.76 21.71 -18.47
N ASP A 410 5.62 22.04 -17.85
CA ASP A 410 4.43 21.20 -17.80
C ASP A 410 3.22 21.98 -18.33
N LEU A 411 2.89 21.75 -19.60
CA LEU A 411 1.77 22.37 -20.32
C LEU A 411 0.62 21.36 -20.40
N PRO A 412 -0.57 21.67 -19.85
CA PRO A 412 -1.73 20.81 -20.00
C PRO A 412 -2.08 20.58 -21.48
N GLU A 413 -2.34 19.33 -21.86
CA GLU A 413 -2.55 18.89 -23.25
C GLU A 413 -3.79 19.53 -23.88
N LYS A 414 -4.77 19.93 -23.04
CA LYS A 414 -5.93 20.73 -23.45
C LYS A 414 -5.51 22.03 -24.13
N TRP A 415 -4.53 22.73 -23.56
CA TRP A 415 -4.04 24.02 -24.03
C TRP A 415 -3.03 23.85 -25.15
N GLN A 416 -2.25 22.76 -25.15
CA GLN A 416 -1.38 22.39 -26.27
C GLN A 416 -2.18 22.25 -27.57
N ALA A 417 -3.30 21.50 -27.55
CA ALA A 417 -4.18 21.36 -28.71
C ALA A 417 -4.81 22.69 -29.16
N ASP A 418 -5.19 23.57 -28.23
CA ASP A 418 -5.74 24.89 -28.58
C ASP A 418 -4.69 25.83 -29.17
N LEU A 419 -3.45 25.77 -28.69
CA LEU A 419 -2.35 26.60 -29.19
C LEU A 419 -1.87 26.13 -30.57
N LEU A 420 -1.92 24.82 -30.84
CA LEU A 420 -1.70 24.29 -32.18
C LEU A 420 -2.72 24.84 -33.17
N ASN A 421 -4.02 24.84 -32.82
CA ASN A 421 -5.03 25.40 -33.71
C ASN A 421 -4.84 26.92 -33.91
N PHE A 422 -4.59 27.67 -32.83
CA PHE A 422 -4.33 29.11 -32.88
C PHE A 422 -3.12 29.48 -33.76
N SER A 423 -2.05 28.68 -33.71
CA SER A 423 -0.85 28.90 -34.52
C SER A 423 -1.07 28.67 -36.02
N LEU A 424 -2.14 27.96 -36.39
CA LEU A 424 -2.47 27.56 -37.77
C LEU A 424 -3.57 28.43 -38.42
N GLU A 425 -4.13 29.39 -37.68
CA GLU A 425 -5.23 30.27 -38.15
C GLU A 425 -4.78 31.31 -39.19
N GLU A 426 -3.53 31.78 -39.17
CA GLU A 426 -2.95 32.71 -40.15
C GLU A 426 -1.81 32.03 -40.97
N THR A 427 -1.52 32.53 -42.18
CA THR A 427 -0.53 31.92 -43.08
C THR A 427 0.88 32.00 -42.52
N ILE A 428 1.50 30.85 -42.28
CA ILE A 428 2.88 30.72 -41.82
C ILE A 428 3.82 31.17 -42.95
N SER A 429 4.70 32.13 -42.68
CA SER A 429 5.88 32.44 -43.51
C SER A 429 7.14 32.01 -42.75
N GLU A 430 8.13 31.49 -43.47
CA GLU A 430 9.41 31.06 -42.89
C GLU A 430 10.10 32.23 -42.17
N GLY A 431 10.30 32.10 -40.85
CA GLY A 431 10.98 33.10 -40.01
C GLY A 431 10.09 33.91 -39.06
N ASP A 432 8.78 33.67 -39.04
CA ASP A 432 7.82 34.38 -38.18
C ASP A 432 7.88 33.90 -36.70
N SER A 433 7.53 34.76 -35.72
CA SER A 433 7.51 34.39 -34.29
C SER A 433 6.59 33.18 -34.01
N ARG A 434 5.63 32.91 -34.90
CA ARG A 434 4.74 31.74 -34.86
C ARG A 434 5.42 30.42 -35.23
N SER A 435 6.41 30.42 -36.13
CA SER A 435 7.13 29.18 -36.45
C SER A 435 7.98 28.74 -35.26
N LYS A 436 8.60 29.71 -34.56
CA LYS A 436 9.30 29.46 -33.29
C LYS A 436 8.36 28.96 -32.20
N MET A 437 7.15 29.52 -32.11
CA MET A 437 6.12 29.04 -31.19
C MET A 437 5.73 27.58 -31.50
N LEU A 438 5.51 27.24 -32.77
CA LEU A 438 5.20 25.87 -33.21
C LEU A 438 6.34 24.90 -32.92
N GLU A 439 7.59 25.27 -33.19
CA GLU A 439 8.76 24.45 -32.87
C GLU A 439 8.87 24.20 -31.36
N ILE A 440 8.64 25.21 -30.53
CA ILE A 440 8.61 25.06 -29.06
C ILE A 440 7.47 24.13 -28.63
N LEU A 441 6.27 24.28 -29.19
CA LEU A 441 5.10 23.44 -28.86
C LEU A 441 5.30 21.97 -29.25
N LEU A 442 5.92 21.71 -30.40
CA LEU A 442 6.24 20.37 -30.88
C LEU A 442 7.36 19.71 -30.06
N SER A 443 8.19 20.50 -29.37
CA SER A 443 9.28 20.01 -28.51
C SER A 443 8.83 19.65 -27.09
N ILE A 444 7.59 19.97 -26.70
CA ILE A 444 7.05 19.68 -25.36
C ILE A 444 6.62 18.21 -25.28
N SER A 445 6.95 17.54 -24.17
CA SER A 445 6.51 16.18 -23.89
C SER A 445 5.00 16.09 -23.71
N TYR A 446 4.37 15.07 -24.30
CA TYR A 446 2.92 14.89 -24.26
C TYR A 446 2.53 13.44 -23.92
N SER A 447 1.28 13.25 -23.48
CA SER A 447 0.66 11.92 -23.33
C SER A 447 -0.25 11.61 -24.52
N ASP A 448 0.07 10.56 -25.29
CA ASP A 448 -0.69 10.14 -26.48
C ASP A 448 -2.18 9.97 -26.19
N VAL A 449 -2.54 9.35 -25.06
CA VAL A 449 -3.92 8.99 -24.70
C VAL A 449 -4.78 10.23 -24.42
N VAL A 450 -4.20 11.25 -23.78
CA VAL A 450 -4.91 12.46 -23.36
C VAL A 450 -4.98 13.45 -24.52
N LEU A 451 -3.84 13.68 -25.18
CA LEU A 451 -3.72 14.66 -26.25
C LEU A 451 -4.55 14.26 -27.48
N LEU A 452 -4.60 12.97 -27.83
CA LEU A 452 -5.38 12.47 -28.97
C LEU A 452 -6.88 12.84 -28.89
N ASN A 453 -7.47 12.79 -27.68
CA ASN A 453 -8.87 13.19 -27.47
C ASN A 453 -9.08 14.70 -27.64
N HIS A 454 -8.07 15.51 -27.31
CA HIS A 454 -8.12 16.96 -27.47
C HIS A 454 -7.90 17.40 -28.91
N ILE A 455 -6.94 16.78 -29.62
CA ILE A 455 -6.68 16.98 -31.05
C ILE A 455 -7.96 16.70 -31.86
N ARG A 456 -8.58 15.53 -31.67
CA ARG A 456 -9.84 15.16 -32.36
C ARG A 456 -10.97 16.16 -32.17
N ARG A 457 -11.04 16.83 -31.02
CA ARG A 457 -12.13 17.75 -30.68
C ARG A 457 -11.89 19.18 -31.16
N LYS A 458 -10.63 19.59 -31.30
CA LYS A 458 -10.25 21.01 -31.42
C LYS A 458 -9.62 21.36 -32.76
N LEU A 459 -8.96 20.42 -33.43
CA LEU A 459 -8.35 20.67 -34.73
C LEU A 459 -9.36 20.46 -35.85
N THR A 460 -9.42 21.41 -36.78
CA THR A 460 -10.23 21.28 -37.99
C THR A 460 -9.45 20.56 -39.09
N THR A 461 -10.13 19.89 -40.01
CA THR A 461 -9.50 19.16 -41.12
C THR A 461 -8.56 20.03 -41.96
N LYS A 462 -8.86 21.33 -42.13
CA LYS A 462 -7.98 22.29 -42.83
C LYS A 462 -6.71 22.61 -42.03
N SER A 463 -6.82 22.79 -40.71
CA SER A 463 -5.67 22.99 -39.83
C SER A 463 -4.78 21.74 -39.80
N THR A 464 -5.38 20.55 -39.80
CA THR A 464 -4.68 19.26 -39.82
C THR A 464 -3.84 19.08 -41.09
N ILE A 465 -4.37 19.43 -42.27
CA ILE A 465 -3.63 19.34 -43.53
C ILE A 465 -2.44 20.31 -43.54
N LYS A 466 -2.64 21.57 -43.11
CA LYS A 466 -1.56 22.56 -43.00
C LYS A 466 -0.47 22.13 -42.02
N LEU A 467 -0.86 21.52 -40.89
CA LEU A 467 0.08 21.03 -39.89
C LEU A 467 0.89 19.85 -40.45
N LEU A 468 0.26 18.93 -41.18
CA LEU A 468 0.96 17.82 -41.84
C LEU A 468 1.89 18.30 -42.97
N GLU A 469 1.52 19.35 -43.71
CA GLU A 469 2.40 20.01 -44.69
C GLU A 469 3.62 20.64 -44.02
N TYR A 470 3.41 21.35 -42.92
CA TYR A 470 4.49 21.96 -42.12
C TYR A 470 5.42 20.90 -41.50
N LEU A 471 4.85 19.82 -40.93
CA LEU A 471 5.63 18.70 -40.42
C LEU A 471 6.40 17.97 -41.52
N ALA A 472 5.84 17.85 -42.73
CA ALA A 472 6.56 17.28 -43.88
C ALA A 472 7.75 18.15 -44.32
N GLN A 473 7.61 19.47 -44.30
CA GLN A 473 8.69 20.42 -44.57
C GLN A 473 9.77 20.36 -43.50
N LEU A 474 9.39 20.37 -42.22
CA LEU A 474 10.32 20.20 -41.11
C LEU A 474 11.06 18.86 -41.17
N LEU A 475 10.40 17.78 -41.58
CA LEU A 475 11.02 16.46 -41.73
C LEU A 475 12.00 16.42 -42.92
N GLU A 476 11.76 17.20 -43.98
CA GLU A 476 12.72 17.41 -45.07
C GLU A 476 13.94 18.22 -44.62
N ASP A 477 13.74 19.27 -43.82
CA ASP A 477 14.81 20.15 -43.32
C ASP A 477 15.64 19.50 -42.20
N CYS A 478 15.02 18.64 -41.39
CA CYS A 478 15.66 17.89 -40.30
C CYS A 478 16.57 16.76 -40.81
N LYS A 479 16.62 16.49 -42.12
CA LYS A 479 17.28 15.28 -42.64
C LYS A 479 18.72 15.10 -42.15
N PHE A 480 19.55 16.13 -41.97
CA PHE A 480 20.95 15.94 -41.51
C PHE A 480 21.63 17.18 -40.89
N THR A 481 21.12 17.76 -39.80
CA THR A 481 21.89 18.79 -39.05
C THR A 481 22.06 18.42 -37.57
N GLY A 482 23.29 18.04 -37.20
CA GLY A 482 23.70 17.79 -35.82
C GLY A 482 23.93 19.07 -35.01
N ASP A 483 23.05 20.06 -35.13
CA ASP A 483 23.17 21.30 -34.36
C ASP A 483 22.40 21.19 -33.05
N THR A 484 23.16 20.97 -31.98
CA THR A 484 22.78 21.00 -30.57
C THR A 484 22.50 22.44 -30.11
N ARG A 485 21.53 23.12 -30.75
CA ARG A 485 21.00 24.38 -30.24
C ARG A 485 19.51 24.24 -29.97
N THR A 486 19.19 24.35 -28.68
CA THR A 486 17.90 24.39 -28.03
C THR A 486 16.87 25.23 -28.77
N SER A 487 16.01 24.60 -29.58
CA SER A 487 14.64 25.02 -29.91
C SER A 487 14.02 24.24 -31.08
N LYS A 488 14.66 23.19 -31.62
CA LYS A 488 14.07 22.39 -32.71
C LYS A 488 13.60 21.02 -32.18
N PRO A 489 12.43 20.52 -32.64
CA PRO A 489 11.92 19.20 -32.26
C PRO A 489 12.82 18.09 -32.80
N ASP A 490 12.99 17.04 -32.00
CA ASP A 490 13.79 15.87 -32.40
C ASP A 490 13.09 15.06 -33.49
N PHE A 491 13.85 14.32 -34.31
CA PHE A 491 13.31 13.50 -35.39
C PHE A 491 12.29 12.48 -34.88
N SER A 492 12.56 11.85 -33.72
CA SER A 492 11.60 10.93 -33.07
C SER A 492 10.29 11.64 -32.73
N GLN A 493 10.38 12.83 -32.13
CA GLN A 493 9.21 13.59 -31.73
C GLN A 493 8.36 13.98 -32.95
N LEU A 494 8.99 14.39 -34.07
CA LEU A 494 8.26 14.71 -35.29
C LEU A 494 7.50 13.50 -35.86
N VAL A 495 8.11 12.31 -35.85
CA VAL A 495 7.45 11.07 -36.30
C VAL A 495 6.29 10.69 -35.37
N ASP A 496 6.46 10.84 -34.07
CA ASP A 496 5.43 10.57 -33.07
C ASP A 496 4.24 11.54 -33.24
N TRP A 497 4.50 12.82 -33.52
CA TRP A 497 3.46 13.82 -33.83
C TRP A 497 2.72 13.50 -35.12
N ILE A 498 3.42 13.11 -36.19
CA ILE A 498 2.78 12.70 -37.46
C ILE A 498 1.87 11.49 -37.21
N SER A 499 2.34 10.50 -36.46
CA SER A 499 1.57 9.31 -36.10
C SER A 499 0.31 9.67 -35.31
N LEU A 500 0.45 10.53 -34.29
CA LEU A 500 -0.65 10.97 -33.45
C LEU A 500 -1.73 11.74 -34.23
N ILE A 501 -1.32 12.61 -35.15
CA ILE A 501 -2.24 13.41 -35.98
C ILE A 501 -2.98 12.52 -36.98
N LEU A 502 -2.27 11.56 -37.59
CA LEU A 502 -2.88 10.57 -38.48
C LEU A 502 -3.89 9.70 -37.73
N ASP A 503 -3.55 9.22 -36.53
CA ASP A 503 -4.45 8.43 -35.69
C ASP A 503 -5.67 9.22 -35.19
N ALA A 504 -5.50 10.52 -34.95
CA ALA A 504 -6.58 11.40 -34.56
C ALA A 504 -7.61 11.60 -35.69
N HIS A 505 -7.15 11.89 -36.91
CA HIS A 505 -8.02 12.29 -38.04
C HIS A 505 -8.12 11.26 -39.19
N HIS A 506 -7.74 10.00 -39.00
CA HIS A 506 -7.75 8.98 -40.07
C HIS A 506 -9.07 8.88 -40.85
N HIS A 507 -10.23 8.90 -40.20
CA HIS A 507 -11.53 8.85 -40.90
C HIS A 507 -11.80 10.12 -41.73
N GLU A 508 -11.48 11.30 -41.19
CA GLU A 508 -11.69 12.58 -41.88
C GLU A 508 -10.73 12.75 -43.05
N LEU A 509 -9.48 12.31 -42.90
CA LEU A 509 -8.48 12.32 -43.97
C LEU A 509 -8.81 11.31 -45.08
N LEU A 510 -9.42 10.17 -44.75
CA LEU A 510 -9.92 9.20 -45.74
C LEU A 510 -11.10 9.75 -46.54
N ILE A 511 -12.01 10.49 -45.88
CA ILE A 511 -13.16 11.12 -46.53
C ILE A 511 -12.71 12.31 -47.41
N ALA A 512 -11.79 13.14 -46.91
CA ALA A 512 -11.16 14.22 -47.66
C ALA A 512 -10.20 13.73 -48.77
N GLY A 513 -9.85 12.44 -48.78
CA GLY A 513 -9.00 11.80 -49.79
C GLY A 513 -9.58 11.75 -51.21
N THR A 514 -10.75 12.35 -51.45
CA THR A 514 -11.22 12.70 -52.80
C THR A 514 -10.39 13.83 -53.42
N ASP A 515 -9.75 14.67 -52.59
CA ASP A 515 -8.82 15.71 -53.04
C ASP A 515 -7.43 15.14 -53.35
N ASN A 516 -6.88 15.54 -54.51
CA ASN A 516 -5.60 15.05 -55.00
C ASN A 516 -4.41 15.48 -54.12
N GLN A 517 -4.57 16.59 -53.36
CA GLN A 517 -3.55 17.16 -52.47
C GLN A 517 -3.26 16.27 -51.26
N VAL A 518 -4.29 15.76 -50.58
CA VAL A 518 -4.11 14.89 -49.39
C VAL A 518 -3.44 13.57 -49.77
N LYS A 519 -3.80 13.01 -50.94
CA LYS A 519 -3.15 11.80 -51.48
C LYS A 519 -1.67 12.02 -51.80
N GLN A 520 -1.32 13.18 -52.36
CA GLN A 520 0.06 13.53 -52.64
C GLN A 520 0.85 13.75 -51.34
N LEU A 521 0.25 14.39 -50.34
CA LEU A 521 0.87 14.63 -49.04
C LEU A 521 1.18 13.32 -48.30
N ILE A 522 0.22 12.39 -48.24
CA ILE A 522 0.42 11.09 -47.58
C ILE A 522 1.49 10.26 -48.31
N LYS A 523 1.51 10.31 -49.65
CA LYS A 523 2.59 9.67 -50.44
C LYS A 523 3.94 10.30 -50.17
N LYS A 524 4.00 11.63 -50.09
CA LYS A 524 5.22 12.39 -49.77
C LYS A 524 5.74 12.01 -48.38
N LEU A 525 4.87 12.02 -47.36
CA LEU A 525 5.21 11.59 -45.99
C LEU A 525 5.70 10.14 -45.94
N GLY A 526 5.00 9.23 -46.62
CA GLY A 526 5.39 7.81 -46.68
C GLY A 526 6.75 7.60 -47.36
N GLN A 527 7.05 8.34 -48.42
CA GLN A 527 8.36 8.31 -49.06
C GLN A 527 9.45 8.86 -48.14
N LEU A 528 9.22 9.99 -47.46
CA LEU A 528 10.18 10.60 -46.56
C LEU A 528 10.50 9.71 -45.35
N VAL A 529 9.49 9.07 -44.75
CA VAL A 529 9.68 8.12 -43.65
C VAL A 529 10.36 6.85 -44.13
N GLY A 530 10.03 6.36 -45.33
CA GLY A 530 10.69 5.21 -45.95
C GLY A 530 12.19 5.43 -46.21
N GLU A 531 12.55 6.56 -46.81
CA GLU A 531 13.96 6.98 -47.00
C GLU A 531 14.70 7.08 -45.66
N SER A 532 14.03 7.58 -44.62
CA SER A 532 14.61 7.70 -43.28
C SER A 532 14.80 6.33 -42.62
N TYR A 533 13.87 5.39 -42.82
CA TYR A 533 13.98 4.02 -42.32
C TYR A 533 15.13 3.27 -42.99
N GLU A 534 15.27 3.34 -44.32
CA GLU A 534 16.37 2.71 -45.05
C GLU A 534 17.74 3.24 -44.57
N PHE A 535 17.82 4.55 -44.29
CA PHE A 535 19.01 5.15 -43.71
C PHE A 535 19.28 4.63 -42.28
N LEU A 536 18.29 4.64 -41.39
CA LEU A 536 18.44 4.14 -40.01
C LEU A 536 18.80 2.65 -39.97
N ASP A 537 18.23 1.83 -40.87
CA ASP A 537 18.56 0.42 -41.00
C ASP A 537 20.02 0.24 -41.45
N SER A 538 20.48 1.04 -42.42
CA SER A 538 21.89 1.04 -42.84
C SER A 538 22.84 1.44 -41.71
N LEU A 539 22.42 2.37 -40.84
CA LEU A 539 23.19 2.81 -39.68
C LEU A 539 23.20 1.74 -38.58
N GLY A 540 22.07 1.09 -38.32
CA GLY A 540 21.96 -0.05 -37.40
C GLY A 540 22.83 -1.24 -37.84
N GLN A 541 22.94 -1.50 -39.14
CA GLN A 541 23.87 -2.50 -39.68
C GLN A 541 25.35 -2.14 -39.44
N SER A 542 25.67 -0.86 -39.20
CA SER A 542 27.02 -0.37 -38.89
C SER A 542 27.32 -0.30 -37.38
N GLU A 543 26.31 -0.29 -36.51
CA GLU A 543 26.44 -0.35 -35.04
C GLU A 543 27.34 -1.51 -34.54
N PRO A 544 27.24 -2.76 -35.05
CA PRO A 544 28.15 -3.83 -34.65
C PRO A 544 29.62 -3.55 -35.04
N LEU A 545 29.86 -2.81 -36.12
CA LEU A 545 31.21 -2.42 -36.54
C LEU A 545 31.77 -1.31 -35.64
N ILE A 546 30.93 -0.37 -35.22
CA ILE A 546 31.30 0.72 -34.30
C ILE A 546 31.60 0.18 -32.90
N THR A 547 30.77 -0.74 -32.40
CA THR A 547 31.02 -1.41 -31.11
C THR A 547 32.27 -2.29 -31.14
N LEU A 548 32.58 -2.94 -32.28
CA LEU A 548 33.86 -3.64 -32.50
C LEU A 548 35.07 -2.68 -32.45
N LEU A 549 34.93 -1.48 -33.02
CA LEU A 549 35.96 -0.42 -33.01
C LEU A 549 36.15 0.19 -31.62
N GLU A 550 35.09 0.47 -30.88
CA GLU A 550 35.17 0.93 -29.48
C GLU A 550 35.87 -0.10 -28.58
N GLN A 551 35.60 -1.40 -28.82
CA GLN A 551 36.27 -2.49 -28.12
C GLN A 551 37.70 -2.77 -28.63
N LYS A 552 38.21 -1.98 -29.59
CA LYS A 552 39.52 -2.13 -30.25
C LYS A 552 39.78 -3.55 -30.79
N ARG A 553 38.73 -4.26 -31.23
CA ARG A 553 38.83 -5.61 -31.80
C ARG A 553 38.76 -5.52 -33.32
N ARG A 554 39.58 -6.34 -34.01
CA ARG A 554 39.52 -6.43 -35.47
C ARG A 554 38.18 -7.08 -35.88
N PRO A 555 37.54 -6.66 -36.98
CA PRO A 555 36.38 -7.36 -37.50
C PRO A 555 36.75 -8.82 -37.76
N PRO A 556 35.82 -9.78 -37.59
CA PRO A 556 36.11 -11.18 -37.83
C PRO A 556 36.55 -11.33 -39.28
N GLU A 557 37.84 -11.63 -39.50
CA GLU A 557 38.31 -12.10 -40.79
C GLU A 557 37.42 -13.28 -41.18
N ASN A 558 36.86 -13.22 -42.38
CA ASN A 558 36.10 -14.30 -42.98
C ASN A 558 37.10 -15.44 -43.26
N ARG A 559 37.51 -16.14 -42.19
CA ARG A 559 38.41 -17.28 -42.25
C ARG A 559 37.63 -18.38 -42.95
N ARG A 560 37.78 -18.48 -44.26
CA ARG A 560 37.66 -19.75 -44.97
C ARG A 560 38.54 -20.74 -44.22
N LYS A 561 37.91 -21.57 -43.39
CA LYS A 561 38.54 -22.67 -42.68
C LYS A 561 38.72 -23.82 -43.67
N ASP A 562 39.68 -23.69 -44.57
CA ASP A 562 40.15 -24.83 -45.35
C ASP A 562 41.34 -25.43 -44.58
N TRP A 563 41.08 -26.44 -43.74
CA TRP A 563 42.09 -27.07 -42.88
C TRP A 563 43.08 -27.94 -43.67
N TYR A 564 42.88 -28.09 -44.97
CA TYR A 564 43.87 -28.57 -45.93
C TYR A 564 43.49 -28.04 -47.33
N ALA A 565 44.48 -27.77 -48.17
CA ALA A 565 44.29 -27.49 -49.59
C ALA A 565 45.13 -28.50 -50.39
N ILE A 566 44.51 -29.21 -51.33
CA ILE A 566 45.22 -30.10 -52.26
C ILE A 566 45.50 -29.29 -53.52
N GLU A 567 46.75 -28.91 -53.71
CA GLU A 567 47.22 -28.33 -54.97
C GLU A 567 47.92 -29.42 -55.79
N VAL A 568 47.45 -29.63 -57.02
CA VAL A 568 48.04 -30.58 -57.97
C VAL A 568 49.17 -29.87 -58.70
N VAL A 569 50.41 -30.24 -58.39
CA VAL A 569 51.59 -29.75 -59.12
C VAL A 569 51.88 -30.71 -60.28
N ARG A 570 51.86 -30.20 -61.53
CA ARG A 570 52.41 -30.92 -62.67
C ARG A 570 53.94 -30.82 -62.63
N LEU A 571 54.62 -31.94 -62.44
CA LEU A 571 56.05 -32.03 -62.71
C LEU A 571 56.25 -32.09 -64.23
N LEU A 572 57.17 -31.25 -64.71
CA LEU A 572 57.52 -31.06 -66.13
C LEU A 572 57.81 -32.37 -66.87
#